data_AF-A0AAV5V8Q3-F1
#
_entry.id   AF-A0AAV5V8Q3-F1
#
_cell.length_a   1.000
_cell.length_b   1.000
_cell.length_c   1.000
_cell.angle_alpha   90.00
_cell.angle_beta   90.00
_cell.angle_gamma   90.00
#
_symmetry.space_group_name_H-M   'P 1'
#
loop_
_entity.id
_entity.type
_entity.pdbx_description
1 polymer ?
#
loop_
_entity_poly.entity_id
_entity_poly.type
_entity_poly.pdbx_seq_one_letter_code
_entity_poly.pdbx_strand_id
1 'polypeptide(L)'
;MGDVDSSNAKYLELAEKLKEMEKRAIKAEIEVAEMKAEFETKMEEDAQNELAEGNEKKTMGGMNKAAVMDTVEGRRLRSSGPITDKEQEEKQKKMTKVCTLRLGVKRVKGEEIEDEEEKEKEEMERKIASLQKKVVDAREQMKNMEESKRSVIGSYEKQEKEMKEMKKKLAESSTVAAKCDRLEREKRELTLECNRLQEECAMMKNEMEGKKTAFREICGIRAIRTEHRTFVGVCGDWNICQAGCKYRWNVEDRNGHIALKSSHTNGRWLRAHEDGPLSLQVHCHSCELWTPFPNADGSWSFRSYNGRWLAGLGDGEVRTQPHKRSSERFWLDRC
;
A
#
# COMPACT_ATOMS: atom_id res chain seq x y z
N MET A 1 -13.04 -41.08 -5.64
CA MET A 1 -13.47 -40.09 -6.66
C MET A 1 -12.69 -38.78 -6.65
N GLY A 2 -11.85 -38.46 -5.67
CA GLY A 2 -11.49 -37.06 -5.40
C GLY A 2 -10.37 -36.40 -6.20
N ASP A 3 -9.88 -36.89 -7.35
CA ASP A 3 -8.67 -36.29 -7.97
C ASP A 3 -8.93 -35.42 -9.20
N VAL A 4 -9.75 -35.87 -10.17
CA VAL A 4 -10.00 -35.09 -11.40
C VAL A 4 -11.02 -33.97 -11.13
N ASP A 5 -12.12 -34.29 -10.44
CA ASP A 5 -13.07 -33.28 -9.97
C ASP A 5 -12.40 -32.30 -8.99
N SER A 6 -11.46 -32.78 -8.15
CA SER A 6 -10.68 -31.88 -7.29
C SER A 6 -9.71 -31.01 -8.08
N SER A 7 -9.06 -31.54 -9.13
CA SER A 7 -8.16 -30.73 -9.97
C SER A 7 -8.93 -29.63 -10.71
N ASN A 8 -10.11 -29.96 -11.24
CA ASN A 8 -10.95 -28.97 -11.92
C ASN A 8 -11.54 -27.95 -10.94
N ALA A 9 -11.97 -28.39 -9.75
CA ALA A 9 -12.42 -27.50 -8.69
C ALA A 9 -11.29 -26.57 -8.19
N LYS A 10 -10.08 -27.10 -8.01
CA LYS A 10 -8.89 -26.31 -7.65
C LYS A 10 -8.54 -25.31 -8.74
N TYR A 11 -8.63 -25.68 -10.01
CA TYR A 11 -8.42 -24.76 -11.13
C TYR A 11 -9.44 -23.62 -11.13
N LEU A 12 -10.72 -23.92 -10.92
CA LEU A 12 -11.77 -22.92 -10.82
C LEU A 12 -11.56 -21.98 -9.61
N GLU A 13 -11.22 -22.54 -8.45
CA GLU A 13 -10.91 -21.78 -7.24
C GLU A 13 -9.69 -20.86 -7.46
N LEU A 14 -8.64 -21.36 -8.11
CA LEU A 14 -7.45 -20.57 -8.45
C LEU A 14 -7.77 -19.48 -9.48
N ALA A 15 -8.61 -19.77 -10.46
CA ALA A 15 -9.06 -18.77 -11.44
C ALA A 15 -9.90 -17.66 -10.81
N GLU A 16 -10.74 -17.98 -9.83
CA GLU A 16 -11.48 -16.98 -9.05
C GLU A 16 -10.57 -16.14 -8.16
N LYS A 17 -9.61 -16.77 -7.47
CA LYS A 17 -8.58 -16.08 -6.69
C LYS A 17 -7.76 -15.13 -7.57
N LEU A 18 -7.36 -15.56 -8.76
CA LEU A 18 -6.61 -14.73 -9.70
C LEU A 18 -7.41 -13.48 -10.10
N LYS A 19 -8.70 -13.61 -10.44
CA LYS A 19 -9.57 -12.47 -10.76
C LYS A 19 -9.71 -11.49 -9.61
N GLU A 20 -9.84 -11.99 -8.38
CA GLU A 20 -9.95 -11.14 -7.19
C GLU A 20 -8.63 -10.40 -6.91
N MET A 21 -7.48 -11.04 -7.12
CA MET A 21 -6.19 -10.36 -7.00
C MET A 21 -5.95 -9.32 -8.11
N GLU A 22 -6.30 -9.62 -9.36
CA GLU A 22 -6.24 -8.66 -10.47
C GLU A 22 -7.08 -7.41 -10.17
N LYS A 23 -8.28 -7.61 -9.63
CA LYS A 23 -9.15 -6.51 -9.20
C LYS A 23 -8.52 -5.66 -8.09
N ARG A 24 -7.86 -6.29 -7.11
CA ARG A 24 -7.14 -5.58 -6.03
C ARG A 24 -5.94 -4.81 -6.56
N ALA A 25 -5.19 -5.40 -7.50
CA ALA A 25 -4.04 -4.75 -8.13
C ALA A 25 -4.46 -3.50 -8.92
N ILE A 26 -5.53 -3.60 -9.72
CA ILE A 26 -6.10 -2.45 -10.45
C ILE A 26 -6.57 -1.37 -9.47
N LYS A 27 -7.24 -1.75 -8.37
CA LYS A 27 -7.68 -0.79 -7.35
C LYS A 27 -6.50 -0.05 -6.72
N ALA A 28 -5.43 -0.76 -6.35
CA ALA A 28 -4.23 -0.15 -5.79
C ALA A 28 -3.55 0.79 -6.80
N GLU A 29 -3.55 0.44 -8.09
CA GLU A 29 -3.02 1.30 -9.15
C GLU A 29 -3.81 2.60 -9.31
N ILE A 30 -5.15 2.54 -9.22
CA ILE A 30 -6.01 3.73 -9.22
C ILE A 30 -5.72 4.60 -7.99
N GLU A 31 -5.68 4.01 -6.79
CA GLU A 31 -5.41 4.76 -5.54
C GLU A 31 -4.04 5.47 -5.58
N VAL A 32 -3.00 4.83 -6.15
CA VAL A 32 -1.68 5.46 -6.35
C VAL A 32 -1.75 6.59 -7.37
N ALA A 33 -2.48 6.42 -8.48
CA ALA A 33 -2.65 7.46 -9.49
C ALA A 33 -3.39 8.69 -8.92
N GLU A 34 -4.44 8.47 -8.12
CA GLU A 34 -5.19 9.54 -7.44
C GLU A 34 -4.31 10.32 -6.46
N MET A 35 -3.56 9.64 -5.58
CA MET A 35 -2.65 10.34 -4.65
C MET A 35 -1.54 11.11 -5.37
N LYS A 36 -1.05 10.59 -6.51
CA LYS A 36 -0.05 11.29 -7.31
C LYS A 36 -0.63 12.55 -7.96
N ALA A 37 -1.84 12.46 -8.51
CA ALA A 37 -2.55 13.61 -9.06
C ALA A 37 -2.83 14.68 -7.99
N GLU A 38 -3.30 14.29 -6.80
CA GLU A 38 -3.49 15.20 -5.66
C GLU A 38 -2.19 15.86 -5.21
N PHE A 39 -1.07 15.15 -5.27
CA PHE A 39 0.23 15.70 -4.94
C PHE A 39 0.71 16.72 -5.98
N GLU A 40 0.53 16.42 -7.27
CA GLU A 40 0.89 17.32 -8.37
C GLU A 40 0.06 18.61 -8.35
N THR A 41 -1.26 18.52 -8.12
CA THR A 41 -2.13 19.71 -8.02
C THR A 41 -1.74 20.58 -6.82
N LYS A 42 -1.46 19.97 -5.66
CA LYS A 42 -1.03 20.70 -4.46
C LYS A 42 0.32 21.40 -4.69
N MET A 43 1.25 20.76 -5.39
CA MET A 43 2.53 21.37 -5.78
C MET A 43 2.35 22.54 -6.76
N GLU A 44 1.44 22.44 -7.73
CA GLU A 44 1.12 23.54 -8.64
C GLU A 44 0.44 24.72 -7.93
N GLU A 45 -0.49 24.45 -7.01
CA GLU A 45 -1.15 25.47 -6.18
C GLU A 45 -0.13 26.21 -5.29
N ASP A 46 0.76 25.48 -4.61
CA ASP A 46 1.82 26.07 -3.80
C ASP A 46 2.76 26.94 -4.68
N ALA A 47 3.10 26.50 -5.90
CA ALA A 47 3.92 27.28 -6.84
C ALA A 47 3.22 28.55 -7.37
N GLN A 48 1.91 28.49 -7.64
CA GLN A 48 1.12 29.65 -8.06
C GLN A 48 0.98 30.67 -6.92
N ASN A 49 0.81 30.21 -5.68
CA ASN A 49 0.75 31.07 -4.50
C ASN A 49 2.08 31.82 -4.28
N GLU A 50 3.23 31.16 -4.45
CA GLU A 50 4.54 31.82 -4.37
C GLU A 50 4.73 32.91 -5.45
N LEU A 51 4.24 32.68 -6.67
CA LEU A 51 4.28 33.67 -7.76
C LEU A 51 3.39 34.88 -7.47
N ALA A 52 2.20 34.66 -6.88
CA ALA A 52 1.30 35.74 -6.50
C ALA A 52 1.91 36.63 -5.41
N GLU A 53 2.48 36.04 -4.35
CA GLU A 53 3.14 36.78 -3.28
C GLU A 53 4.39 37.54 -3.75
N GLY A 54 5.13 36.99 -4.71
CA GLY A 54 6.29 37.65 -5.32
C GLY A 54 5.93 38.92 -6.11
N ASN A 55 4.77 38.92 -6.77
CA ASN A 55 4.30 40.07 -7.54
C ASN A 55 3.77 41.21 -6.65
N GLU A 56 3.08 40.91 -5.55
CA GLU A 56 2.63 41.94 -4.59
C GLU A 56 3.81 42.68 -3.90
N LYS A 57 4.91 41.97 -3.62
CA LYS A 57 6.11 42.60 -3.04
C LYS A 57 6.84 43.51 -4.05
N LYS A 58 6.77 43.23 -5.36
CA LYS A 58 7.35 44.09 -6.40
C LYS A 58 6.55 45.37 -6.63
N THR A 59 5.24 45.34 -6.54
CA THR A 59 4.39 46.54 -6.69
C THR A 59 4.49 47.49 -5.49
N MET A 60 4.67 46.98 -4.26
CA MET A 60 4.88 47.86 -3.09
C MET A 60 6.33 48.32 -2.89
N GLY A 61 7.33 47.64 -3.45
CA GLY A 61 8.75 47.99 -3.32
C GLY A 61 9.25 49.10 -4.26
N GLY A 62 8.44 49.52 -5.24
CA GLY A 62 8.85 50.48 -6.28
C GLY A 62 8.82 51.96 -5.88
N MET A 63 8.19 52.31 -4.74
CA MET A 63 7.97 53.74 -4.39
C MET A 63 8.95 54.34 -3.37
N ASN A 64 9.85 53.58 -2.74
CA ASN A 64 10.67 54.10 -1.62
C ASN A 64 12.19 53.94 -1.76
N LYS A 65 12.73 53.68 -2.97
CA LYS A 65 14.19 53.47 -3.16
C LYS A 65 15.01 54.71 -3.55
N ALA A 66 14.42 55.90 -3.59
CA ALA A 66 15.11 57.15 -3.96
C ALA A 66 15.55 58.03 -2.77
N ALA A 67 15.30 57.62 -1.52
CA ALA A 67 15.79 58.31 -0.33
C ALA A 67 16.37 57.27 0.62
N VAL A 68 17.40 57.62 1.38
CA VAL A 68 18.12 56.76 2.35
C VAL A 68 19.25 55.92 1.74
N MET A 69 20.16 56.58 1.02
CA MET A 69 21.59 56.27 1.10
C MET A 69 22.33 57.57 1.40
N ASP A 70 22.32 57.98 2.66
CA ASP A 70 23.41 58.78 3.22
C ASP A 70 23.33 58.74 4.74
N THR A 71 24.49 58.57 5.37
CA THR A 71 24.73 58.37 6.82
C THR A 71 24.21 57.03 7.35
N VAL A 72 25.03 56.14 7.91
CA VAL A 72 25.62 56.32 9.24
C VAL A 72 26.90 55.47 9.35
N GLU A 73 28.01 56.15 9.62
CA GLU A 73 29.25 55.55 10.13
C GLU A 73 29.00 54.92 11.51
N GLY A 74 29.51 53.70 11.68
CA GLY A 74 29.41 52.95 12.92
C GLY A 74 30.13 53.62 14.09
N ARG A 75 29.38 53.98 15.14
CA ARG A 75 29.90 54.10 16.49
C ARG A 75 29.49 52.88 17.33
N ARG A 76 30.47 52.05 17.66
CA ARG A 76 30.40 51.07 18.76
C ARG A 76 30.14 51.83 20.07
N LEU A 77 28.91 51.78 20.57
CA LEU A 77 28.61 52.10 21.96
C LEU A 77 28.79 50.84 22.80
N ARG A 78 29.75 50.89 23.73
CA ARG A 78 29.92 49.91 24.80
C ARG A 78 28.72 50.01 25.73
N SER A 79 28.06 48.89 25.99
CA SER A 79 26.97 48.75 26.96
C SER A 79 27.48 49.05 28.37
N SER A 80 27.07 50.18 28.95
CA SER A 80 27.07 50.38 30.40
C SER A 80 25.88 49.62 30.99
N GLY A 81 26.16 48.74 31.97
CA GLY A 81 25.16 47.92 32.65
C GLY A 81 24.11 48.74 33.40
N PRO A 82 22.99 48.11 33.80
CA PRO A 82 21.88 48.76 34.46
C PRO A 82 22.29 49.32 35.83
N ILE A 83 22.13 50.62 36.00
CA ILE A 83 22.25 51.30 37.29
C ILE A 83 21.04 50.87 38.13
N THR A 84 21.28 50.11 39.18
CA THR A 84 20.23 49.66 40.11
C THR A 84 19.71 50.82 40.93
N ASP A 85 18.41 50.84 41.23
CA ASP A 85 17.68 51.89 41.96
C ASP A 85 18.33 52.31 43.30
N LYS A 86 19.18 51.47 43.89
CA LYS A 86 19.97 51.78 45.10
C LYS A 86 21.00 52.89 44.91
N GLU A 87 21.60 53.08 43.73
CA GLU A 87 22.58 54.16 43.50
C GLU A 87 21.94 55.54 43.28
N GLN A 88 20.69 55.58 42.80
CA GLN A 88 19.94 56.84 42.70
C GLN A 88 19.46 57.33 44.07
N GLU A 89 19.07 56.42 44.97
CA GLU A 89 18.64 56.77 46.33
C GLU A 89 19.79 57.34 47.20
N GLU A 90 21.03 56.83 47.02
CA GLU A 90 22.19 57.32 47.76
C GLU A 90 22.66 58.71 47.28
N LYS A 91 22.47 59.05 46.00
CA LYS A 91 22.74 60.39 45.46
C LYS A 91 21.71 61.43 45.91
N GLN A 92 20.43 61.06 46.05
CA GLN A 92 19.42 61.96 46.63
C GLN A 92 19.68 62.23 48.12
N LYS A 93 20.05 61.22 48.92
CA LYS A 93 20.40 61.40 50.34
C LYS A 93 21.63 62.29 50.57
N LYS A 94 22.62 62.27 49.66
CA LYS A 94 23.78 63.18 49.73
C LYS A 94 23.44 64.63 49.36
N MET A 95 22.45 64.86 48.50
CA MET A 95 22.03 66.21 48.12
C MET A 95 21.23 66.91 49.23
N THR A 96 20.37 66.19 49.95
CA THR A 96 19.58 66.77 51.06
C THR A 96 20.43 67.13 52.28
N LYS A 97 21.57 66.46 52.49
CA LYS A 97 22.49 66.72 53.61
C LYS A 97 23.40 67.95 53.41
N VAL A 98 23.51 68.46 52.18
CA VAL A 98 24.29 69.67 51.87
C VAL A 98 23.46 70.95 52.09
N CYS A 99 22.13 70.88 52.00
CA CYS A 99 21.26 72.04 52.21
C CYS A 99 21.01 72.41 53.69
N THR A 100 21.43 71.61 54.67
CA THR A 100 21.15 71.86 56.10
C THR A 100 22.33 72.46 56.90
N LEU A 101 23.50 72.69 56.29
CA LEU A 101 24.70 73.16 57.01
C LEU A 101 25.17 74.59 56.65
N ARG A 102 24.33 75.41 56.03
CA ARG A 102 24.72 76.79 55.63
C ARG A 102 23.76 77.89 56.09
N LEU A 103 23.12 77.72 57.25
CA LEU A 103 22.36 78.79 57.93
C LEU A 103 23.10 79.26 59.20
N GLY A 104 24.34 79.70 59.02
CA GLY A 104 25.17 80.28 60.06
C GLY A 104 25.50 81.74 59.76
N VAL A 105 24.62 82.63 60.24
CA VAL A 105 24.89 83.99 60.74
C VAL A 105 25.86 84.87 59.93
N LYS A 106 25.33 85.79 59.12
CA LYS A 106 25.87 87.16 58.97
C LYS A 106 24.71 88.14 58.71
N ARG A 107 24.44 88.98 59.71
CA ARG A 107 23.52 90.12 59.65
C ARG A 107 24.36 91.33 59.21
N VAL A 108 24.32 91.70 57.93
CA VAL A 108 24.94 92.94 57.41
C VAL A 108 24.07 93.48 56.26
N LYS A 109 23.64 94.73 56.43
CA LYS A 109 23.16 95.72 55.44
C LYS A 109 22.27 95.20 54.31
N GLY A 110 20.97 95.38 54.49
CA GLY A 110 19.98 95.33 53.41
C GLY A 110 20.17 96.46 52.41
N GLU A 111 19.64 96.22 51.20
CA GLU A 111 19.57 97.07 50.00
C GLU A 111 20.47 96.70 48.79
N GLU A 112 21.34 95.68 48.85
CA GLU A 112 22.04 95.15 47.65
C GLU A 112 21.96 93.61 47.45
N ILE A 113 21.24 92.88 48.32
CA ILE A 113 21.15 91.40 48.28
C ILE A 113 19.99 90.90 47.38
N GLU A 114 18.97 91.74 47.15
CA GLU A 114 17.79 91.32 46.37
C GLU A 114 18.12 91.05 44.90
N ASP A 115 19.05 91.79 44.30
CA ASP A 115 19.45 91.63 42.89
C ASP A 115 20.28 90.35 42.63
N GLU A 116 21.06 89.90 43.63
CA GLU A 116 21.92 88.71 43.49
C GLU A 116 21.11 87.41 43.69
N GLU A 117 20.17 87.40 44.65
CA GLU A 117 19.23 86.30 44.86
C GLU A 117 18.27 86.12 43.67
N GLU A 118 17.82 87.21 43.05
CA GLU A 118 16.95 87.15 41.87
C GLU A 118 17.68 86.56 40.64
N LYS A 119 18.97 86.90 40.47
CA LYS A 119 19.80 86.37 39.39
C LYS A 119 20.12 84.87 39.56
N GLU A 120 20.39 84.43 40.80
CA GLU A 120 20.56 83.00 41.11
C GLU A 120 19.26 82.21 40.91
N LYS A 121 18.12 82.81 41.25
CA LYS A 121 16.79 82.24 41.02
C LYS A 121 16.52 82.06 39.52
N GLU A 122 16.76 83.09 38.70
CA GLU A 122 16.63 82.97 37.25
C GLU A 122 17.55 81.90 36.65
N GLU A 123 18.80 81.79 37.14
CA GLU A 123 19.72 80.75 36.67
C GLU A 123 19.24 79.35 37.06
N MET A 124 18.70 79.19 38.27
CA MET A 124 18.06 77.95 38.70
C MET A 124 16.83 77.61 37.85
N GLU A 125 15.97 78.58 37.55
CA GLU A 125 14.79 78.37 36.71
C GLU A 125 15.19 77.97 35.28
N ARG A 126 16.23 78.57 34.70
CA ARG A 126 16.79 78.15 33.40
C ARG A 126 17.33 76.72 33.45
N LYS A 127 18.03 76.34 34.53
CA LYS A 127 18.52 74.97 34.73
C LYS A 127 17.37 73.97 34.88
N ILE A 128 16.34 74.31 35.64
CA ILE A 128 15.14 73.48 35.82
C ILE A 128 14.43 73.30 34.47
N ALA A 129 14.20 74.38 33.71
CA ALA A 129 13.59 74.31 32.38
C ALA A 129 14.43 73.46 31.40
N SER A 130 15.76 73.60 31.43
CA SER A 130 16.67 72.77 30.64
C SER A 130 16.60 71.29 31.01
N LEU A 131 16.54 70.97 32.30
CA LEU A 131 16.40 69.60 32.79
C LEU A 131 15.04 69.01 32.45
N GLN A 132 13.96 69.78 32.61
CA GLN A 132 12.61 69.37 32.22
C GLN A 132 12.54 69.05 30.72
N LYS A 133 13.14 69.87 29.86
CA LYS A 133 13.24 69.60 28.43
C LYS A 133 13.99 68.29 28.14
N LYS A 134 15.17 68.09 28.77
CA LYS A 134 15.94 66.84 28.62
C LYS A 134 15.15 65.60 29.06
N VAL A 135 14.36 65.69 30.12
CA VAL A 135 13.50 64.59 30.59
C VAL A 135 12.40 64.28 29.58
N VAL A 136 11.79 65.30 28.98
CA VAL A 136 10.79 65.12 27.91
C VAL A 136 11.41 64.46 26.68
N ASP A 137 12.55 64.98 26.21
CA ASP A 137 13.27 64.42 25.05
C ASP A 137 13.68 62.95 25.31
N ALA A 138 14.16 62.64 26.52
CA ALA A 138 14.52 61.27 26.90
C ALA A 138 13.29 60.33 26.97
N ARG A 139 12.15 60.80 27.46
CA ARG A 139 10.89 60.01 27.45
C ARG A 139 10.42 59.72 26.04
N GLU A 140 10.49 60.70 25.15
CA GLU A 140 10.13 60.52 23.74
C GLU A 140 11.07 59.53 23.05
N GLN A 141 12.38 59.61 23.31
CA GLN A 141 13.35 58.62 22.82
C GLN A 141 13.06 57.21 23.35
N MET A 142 12.72 57.06 24.63
CA MET A 142 12.36 55.75 25.18
C MET A 142 11.07 55.20 24.55
N LYS A 143 10.06 56.05 24.33
CA LYS A 143 8.82 55.66 23.67
C LYS A 143 9.07 55.17 22.24
N ASN A 144 9.84 55.93 21.46
CA ASN A 144 10.24 55.52 20.10
C ASN A 144 11.03 54.20 20.11
N MET A 145 11.89 54.00 21.11
CA MET A 145 12.64 52.75 21.26
C MET A 145 11.74 51.57 21.63
N GLU A 146 10.73 51.77 22.47
CA GLU A 146 9.75 50.73 22.81
C GLU A 146 8.85 50.37 21.62
N GLU A 147 8.41 51.37 20.84
CA GLU A 147 7.65 51.15 19.60
C GLU A 147 8.49 50.38 18.57
N SER A 148 9.76 50.75 18.41
CA SER A 148 10.72 50.01 17.57
C SER A 148 10.89 48.57 18.05
N LYS A 149 11.06 48.34 19.37
CA LYS A 149 11.15 46.98 19.94
C LYS A 149 9.89 46.17 19.68
N ARG A 150 8.69 46.74 19.86
CA ARG A 150 7.41 46.06 19.59
C ARG A 150 7.29 45.68 18.12
N SER A 151 7.67 46.57 17.20
CA SER A 151 7.69 46.29 15.76
C SER A 151 8.62 45.11 15.43
N VAL A 152 9.83 45.10 16.00
CA VAL A 152 10.80 44.02 15.80
C VAL A 152 10.28 42.69 16.37
N ILE A 153 9.72 42.68 17.57
CA ILE A 153 9.13 41.48 18.19
C ILE A 153 7.99 40.93 17.32
N GLY A 154 7.08 41.78 16.85
CA GLY A 154 5.99 41.35 15.97
C GLY A 154 6.47 40.76 14.65
N SER A 155 7.58 41.27 14.09
CA SER A 155 8.22 40.68 12.91
C SER A 155 8.78 39.27 13.18
N TYR A 156 9.40 39.05 14.34
CA TYR A 156 9.93 37.74 14.71
C TYR A 156 8.81 36.72 14.98
N GLU A 157 7.75 37.11 15.68
CA GLU A 157 6.59 36.24 15.92
C GLU A 157 5.92 35.80 14.62
N LYS A 158 5.81 36.72 13.65
CA LYS A 158 5.30 36.41 12.31
C LYS A 158 6.18 35.37 11.60
N GLN A 159 7.50 35.59 11.57
CA GLN A 159 8.45 34.65 10.96
C GLN A 159 8.44 33.27 11.65
N GLU A 160 8.31 33.23 12.98
CA GLU A 160 8.25 31.98 13.72
C GLU A 160 6.98 31.18 13.36
N LYS A 161 5.84 31.85 13.20
CA LYS A 161 4.58 31.23 12.78
C LYS A 161 4.69 30.66 11.37
N GLU A 162 5.24 31.42 10.42
CA GLU A 162 5.49 30.98 9.05
C GLU A 162 6.42 29.75 9.01
N MET A 163 7.48 29.74 9.82
CA MET A 163 8.40 28.61 9.90
C MET A 163 7.74 27.35 10.49
N LYS A 164 6.88 27.49 11.51
CA LYS A 164 6.12 26.36 12.08
C LYS A 164 5.15 25.77 11.06
N GLU A 165 4.51 26.62 10.25
CA GLU A 165 3.58 26.19 9.21
C GLU A 165 4.30 25.47 8.06
N MET A 166 5.46 25.98 7.61
CA MET A 166 6.31 25.29 6.63
C MET A 166 6.78 23.91 7.13
N LYS A 167 7.21 23.81 8.40
CA LYS A 167 7.60 22.51 9.00
C LYS A 167 6.45 21.51 9.02
N LYS A 168 5.22 21.97 9.28
CA LYS A 168 4.02 21.14 9.25
C LYS A 168 3.74 20.61 7.83
N LYS A 169 3.76 21.48 6.81
CA LYS A 169 3.61 21.08 5.40
C LYS A 169 4.66 20.06 4.96
N LEU A 170 5.92 20.24 5.38
CA LEU A 170 7.01 19.30 5.07
C LEU A 170 6.80 17.92 5.70
N ALA A 171 6.31 17.86 6.95
CA ALA A 171 5.99 16.60 7.62
C ALA A 171 4.82 15.88 6.93
N GLU A 172 3.78 16.61 6.51
CA GLU A 172 2.67 16.06 5.73
C GLU A 172 3.15 15.47 4.40
N SER A 173 4.00 16.19 3.65
CA SER A 173 4.61 15.69 2.41
C SER A 173 5.43 14.41 2.63
N SER A 174 6.25 14.36 3.70
CA SER A 174 7.04 13.16 4.03
C SER A 174 6.17 11.94 4.34
N THR A 175 5.01 12.13 4.98
CA THR A 175 4.09 11.02 5.26
C THR A 175 3.38 10.51 4.01
N VAL A 176 3.05 11.39 3.06
CA VAL A 176 2.50 11.02 1.75
C VAL A 176 3.53 10.23 0.94
N ALA A 177 4.79 10.66 0.91
CA ALA A 177 5.87 9.94 0.24
C ALA A 177 6.04 8.51 0.79
N ALA A 178 6.08 8.37 2.13
CA ALA A 178 6.19 7.05 2.76
C ALA A 178 4.98 6.14 2.47
N LYS A 179 3.77 6.72 2.36
CA LYS A 179 2.56 5.98 1.99
C LYS A 179 2.62 5.50 0.54
N CYS A 180 3.10 6.33 -0.39
CA CYS A 180 3.32 5.95 -1.79
C CYS A 180 4.33 4.80 -1.90
N ASP A 181 5.48 4.91 -1.24
CA ASP A 181 6.51 3.84 -1.23
C ASP A 181 6.00 2.51 -0.69
N ARG A 182 5.09 2.55 0.30
CA ARG A 182 4.45 1.35 0.84
C ARG A 182 3.51 0.70 -0.18
N LEU A 183 2.68 1.50 -0.83
CA LEU A 183 1.71 1.00 -1.83
C LEU A 183 2.40 0.50 -3.10
N GLU A 184 3.50 1.13 -3.52
CA GLU A 184 4.30 0.61 -4.63
C GLU A 184 4.90 -0.76 -4.32
N ARG A 185 5.37 -1.00 -3.09
CA ARG A 185 5.85 -2.32 -2.66
C ARG A 185 4.73 -3.36 -2.68
N GLU A 186 3.57 -3.02 -2.12
CA GLU A 186 2.39 -3.90 -2.14
C GLU A 186 1.94 -4.22 -3.58
N LYS A 187 1.94 -3.24 -4.48
CA LYS A 187 1.67 -3.45 -5.91
C LYS A 187 2.65 -4.45 -6.54
N ARG A 188 3.95 -4.33 -6.25
CA ARG A 188 4.98 -5.25 -6.77
C ARG A 188 4.79 -6.67 -6.23
N GLU A 189 4.49 -6.82 -4.94
CA GLU A 189 4.23 -8.12 -4.32
C GLU A 189 2.99 -8.79 -4.93
N LEU A 190 1.88 -8.06 -5.09
CA LEU A 190 0.67 -8.56 -5.75
C LEU A 190 0.92 -8.96 -7.21
N THR A 191 1.73 -8.19 -7.93
CA THR A 191 2.10 -8.50 -9.33
C THR A 191 2.87 -9.82 -9.42
N LEU A 192 3.84 -10.05 -8.52
CA LEU A 192 4.60 -11.29 -8.48
C LEU A 192 3.70 -12.50 -8.16
N GLU A 193 2.78 -12.34 -7.22
CA GLU A 193 1.82 -13.39 -6.86
C GLU A 193 0.83 -13.70 -8.00
N CYS A 194 0.34 -12.67 -8.71
CA CYS A 194 -0.46 -12.85 -9.93
C CYS A 194 0.30 -13.67 -10.99
N ASN A 195 1.57 -13.34 -11.26
CA ASN A 195 2.38 -14.09 -12.22
C ASN A 195 2.56 -15.56 -11.81
N ARG A 196 2.83 -15.81 -10.52
CA ARG A 196 2.96 -17.16 -9.96
C ARG A 196 1.68 -17.98 -10.15
N LEU A 197 0.52 -17.41 -9.85
CA LEU A 197 -0.76 -18.09 -10.07
C LEU A 197 -1.07 -18.32 -11.56
N GLN A 198 -0.70 -17.39 -12.45
CA GLN A 198 -0.85 -17.57 -13.89
C GLN A 198 -0.03 -18.76 -14.39
N GLU A 199 1.20 -18.93 -13.91
CA GLU A 199 2.04 -20.09 -14.22
C GLU A 199 1.41 -21.40 -13.72
N GLU A 200 0.90 -21.43 -12.48
CA GLU A 200 0.18 -22.60 -11.94
C GLU A 200 -1.07 -22.95 -12.77
N CYS A 201 -1.87 -21.94 -13.14
CA CYS A 201 -3.02 -22.12 -14.02
C CYS A 201 -2.62 -22.67 -15.40
N ALA A 202 -1.53 -22.18 -15.98
CA ALA A 202 -1.02 -22.66 -17.26
C ALA A 202 -0.55 -24.13 -17.17
N MET A 203 0.16 -24.49 -16.10
CA MET A 203 0.58 -25.88 -15.86
C MET A 203 -0.61 -26.83 -15.73
N MET A 204 -1.61 -26.48 -14.92
CA MET A 204 -2.83 -27.30 -14.78
C MET A 204 -3.61 -27.41 -16.09
N LYS A 205 -3.70 -26.32 -16.86
CA LYS A 205 -4.35 -26.35 -18.17
C LYS A 205 -3.63 -27.30 -19.14
N ASN A 206 -2.31 -27.26 -19.18
CA ASN A 206 -1.51 -28.18 -20.00
C ASN A 206 -1.68 -29.62 -19.55
N GLU A 207 -1.76 -29.89 -18.24
CA GLU A 207 -2.03 -31.22 -17.70
C GLU A 207 -3.44 -31.72 -18.11
N MET A 208 -4.45 -30.85 -18.01
CA MET A 208 -5.82 -31.16 -18.46
C MET A 208 -5.89 -31.43 -19.96
N GLU A 209 -5.20 -30.64 -20.78
CA GLU A 209 -5.19 -30.82 -22.23
C GLU A 209 -4.41 -32.08 -22.64
N GLY A 210 -3.28 -32.36 -21.97
CA GLY A 210 -2.55 -33.62 -22.10
C GLY A 210 -3.42 -34.82 -21.79
N LYS A 211 -4.20 -34.77 -20.69
CA LYS A 211 -5.20 -35.78 -20.37
C LYS A 211 -6.21 -35.93 -21.51
N LYS A 212 -6.82 -34.84 -22.01
CA LYS A 212 -7.80 -34.89 -23.13
C LYS A 212 -7.24 -35.54 -24.39
N THR A 213 -5.98 -35.26 -24.74
CA THR A 213 -5.35 -35.91 -25.92
C THR A 213 -5.25 -37.42 -25.74
N ALA A 214 -4.88 -37.87 -24.54
CA ALA A 214 -4.82 -39.29 -24.20
C ALA A 214 -6.22 -39.95 -24.22
N PHE A 215 -7.28 -39.24 -23.81
CA PHE A 215 -8.67 -39.71 -23.94
C PHE A 215 -9.08 -39.89 -25.41
N ARG A 216 -8.75 -38.94 -26.29
CA ARG A 216 -9.09 -39.06 -27.72
C ARG A 216 -8.44 -40.27 -28.38
N GLU A 217 -7.23 -40.64 -27.95
CA GLU A 217 -6.52 -41.80 -28.47
C GLU A 217 -7.24 -43.13 -28.18
N ILE A 218 -7.87 -43.24 -27.01
CA ILE A 218 -8.56 -44.45 -26.57
C ILE A 218 -10.01 -44.55 -27.08
N CYS A 219 -10.60 -43.44 -27.52
CA CYS A 219 -11.99 -43.39 -27.98
C CYS A 219 -12.27 -44.06 -29.34
N GLY A 220 -13.50 -44.55 -29.50
CA GLY A 220 -14.00 -45.23 -30.68
C GLY A 220 -14.08 -46.75 -30.49
N ILE A 221 -14.21 -47.49 -31.60
CA ILE A 221 -14.34 -48.94 -31.54
C ILE A 221 -12.97 -49.56 -31.22
N ARG A 222 -12.92 -50.35 -30.14
CA ARG A 222 -11.71 -51.01 -29.63
C ARG A 222 -11.99 -52.45 -29.23
N ALA A 223 -10.94 -53.25 -29.23
CA ALA A 223 -10.86 -54.51 -28.51
C ALA A 223 -9.99 -54.30 -27.26
N ILE A 224 -10.48 -54.71 -26.10
CA ILE A 224 -9.79 -54.51 -24.82
C ILE A 224 -9.06 -55.80 -24.48
N ARG A 225 -7.76 -55.85 -24.77
CA ARG A 225 -6.90 -57.01 -24.53
C ARG A 225 -6.35 -56.98 -23.12
N THR A 226 -6.42 -58.10 -22.40
CA THR A 226 -5.88 -58.27 -21.04
C THR A 226 -4.37 -58.60 -21.08
N GLU A 227 -3.71 -58.55 -19.92
CA GLU A 227 -2.34 -59.05 -19.75
C GLU A 227 -2.18 -60.52 -20.15
N HIS A 228 -3.23 -61.32 -20.00
CA HIS A 228 -3.26 -62.74 -20.36
C HIS A 228 -3.47 -62.97 -21.87
N ARG A 229 -3.37 -61.93 -22.71
CA ARG A 229 -3.56 -61.96 -24.17
C ARG A 229 -4.94 -62.44 -24.62
N THR A 230 -5.91 -62.33 -23.73
CA THR A 230 -7.33 -62.59 -23.98
C THR A 230 -8.08 -61.27 -24.14
N PHE A 231 -9.34 -61.27 -24.57
CA PHE A 231 -10.11 -60.04 -24.83
C PHE A 231 -11.33 -59.94 -23.94
N VAL A 232 -11.50 -58.81 -23.25
CA VAL A 232 -12.75 -58.54 -22.53
C VAL A 232 -13.89 -58.49 -23.54
N GLY A 233 -14.87 -59.37 -23.36
CA GLY A 233 -16.03 -59.48 -24.23
C GLY A 233 -17.27 -59.88 -23.48
N VAL A 234 -18.37 -59.97 -24.23
CA VAL A 234 -19.67 -60.39 -23.71
C VAL A 234 -19.98 -61.81 -24.17
N CYS A 235 -20.27 -62.69 -23.20
CA CYS A 235 -20.76 -64.04 -23.39
C CYS A 235 -22.28 -64.07 -23.15
N GLY A 236 -23.08 -64.43 -24.16
CA GLY A 236 -24.54 -64.35 -24.07
C GLY A 236 -25.05 -62.90 -23.97
N ASP A 237 -26.16 -62.71 -23.25
CA ASP A 237 -26.81 -61.39 -23.14
C ASP A 237 -26.30 -60.53 -21.98
N TRP A 238 -25.62 -61.16 -21.00
CA TRP A 238 -25.35 -60.52 -19.70
C TRP A 238 -23.98 -60.82 -19.09
N ASN A 239 -23.29 -61.88 -19.52
CA ASN A 239 -22.05 -62.29 -18.86
C ASN A 239 -20.84 -61.62 -19.51
N ILE A 240 -19.91 -61.12 -18.69
CA ILE A 240 -18.67 -60.51 -19.16
C ILE A 240 -17.54 -61.50 -18.87
N CYS A 241 -16.70 -61.76 -19.86
CA CYS A 241 -15.74 -62.85 -19.88
C CYS A 241 -14.52 -62.47 -20.73
N GLN A 242 -13.36 -63.11 -20.52
CA GLN A 242 -12.14 -62.85 -21.30
C GLN A 242 -12.05 -63.55 -22.65
N ALA A 243 -12.98 -64.45 -22.96
CA ALA A 243 -13.01 -65.20 -24.21
C ALA A 243 -14.36 -65.02 -24.94
N GLY A 244 -15.00 -63.87 -24.73
CA GLY A 244 -16.29 -63.60 -25.35
C GLY A 244 -16.16 -63.50 -26.88
N CYS A 245 -17.08 -64.12 -27.61
CA CYS A 245 -17.17 -63.99 -29.07
C CYS A 245 -17.52 -62.56 -29.54
N LYS A 246 -17.82 -61.65 -28.59
CA LYS A 246 -18.27 -60.27 -28.80
C LYS A 246 -17.39 -59.33 -27.99
N TYR A 247 -16.19 -59.04 -28.50
CA TYR A 247 -15.14 -58.27 -27.80
C TYR A 247 -14.99 -56.82 -28.29
N ARG A 248 -15.90 -56.35 -29.15
CA ARG A 248 -15.90 -54.97 -29.65
C ARG A 248 -16.64 -54.04 -28.69
N TRP A 249 -15.92 -53.01 -28.24
CA TRP A 249 -16.40 -51.95 -27.37
C TRP A 249 -16.31 -50.62 -28.07
N ASN A 250 -17.37 -49.82 -28.05
CA ASN A 250 -17.30 -48.40 -28.36
C ASN A 250 -16.91 -47.65 -27.08
N VAL A 251 -15.71 -47.08 -27.08
CA VAL A 251 -15.18 -46.29 -25.96
C VAL A 251 -15.56 -44.82 -26.20
N GLU A 252 -16.46 -44.30 -25.38
CA GLU A 252 -16.93 -42.92 -25.49
C GLU A 252 -16.32 -42.03 -24.40
N ASP A 253 -15.74 -40.90 -24.77
CA ASP A 253 -15.30 -39.86 -23.80
C ASP A 253 -16.52 -39.15 -23.22
N ARG A 254 -16.50 -38.98 -21.91
CA ARG A 254 -17.53 -38.32 -21.11
C ARG A 254 -16.86 -37.47 -20.04
N ASN A 255 -16.41 -36.29 -20.45
CA ASN A 255 -15.88 -35.26 -19.57
C ASN A 255 -14.72 -35.75 -18.67
N GLY A 256 -13.71 -36.38 -19.26
CA GLY A 256 -12.55 -36.90 -18.52
C GLY A 256 -12.78 -38.27 -17.88
N HIS A 257 -13.90 -38.92 -18.21
CA HIS A 257 -14.15 -40.33 -17.98
C HIS A 257 -14.42 -41.01 -19.32
N ILE A 258 -14.39 -42.34 -19.33
CA ILE A 258 -14.85 -43.12 -20.46
C ILE A 258 -16.05 -43.97 -20.08
N ALA A 259 -16.92 -44.21 -21.05
CA ALA A 259 -17.97 -45.21 -20.95
C ALA A 259 -17.69 -46.32 -21.97
N LEU A 260 -17.74 -47.57 -21.52
CA LEU A 260 -17.45 -48.74 -22.34
C LEU A 260 -18.76 -49.36 -22.81
N LYS A 261 -19.12 -49.12 -24.07
CA LYS A 261 -20.38 -49.56 -24.66
C LYS A 261 -20.18 -50.80 -25.51
N SER A 262 -20.86 -51.90 -25.20
CA SER A 262 -20.78 -53.11 -26.02
C SER A 262 -21.48 -52.89 -27.37
N SER A 263 -20.77 -53.18 -28.46
CA SER A 263 -21.33 -53.12 -29.81
C SER A 263 -22.37 -54.22 -30.09
N HIS A 264 -22.45 -55.25 -29.24
CA HIS A 264 -23.20 -56.47 -29.51
C HIS A 264 -24.43 -56.70 -28.63
N THR A 265 -24.67 -55.85 -27.64
CA THR A 265 -25.81 -55.95 -26.72
C THR A 265 -26.71 -54.72 -26.85
N ASN A 266 -27.00 -54.30 -28.08
CA ASN A 266 -27.79 -53.10 -28.39
C ASN A 266 -27.28 -51.83 -27.69
N GLY A 267 -25.95 -51.71 -27.54
CA GLY A 267 -25.34 -50.52 -26.98
C GLY A 267 -25.43 -50.38 -25.46
N ARG A 268 -25.51 -51.49 -24.71
CA ARG A 268 -25.41 -51.45 -23.24
C ARG A 268 -23.99 -51.12 -22.76
N TRP A 269 -23.91 -50.51 -21.57
CA TRP A 269 -22.69 -49.99 -20.95
C TRP A 269 -22.17 -50.91 -19.87
N LEU A 270 -20.85 -51.02 -19.75
CA LEU A 270 -20.19 -51.76 -18.67
C LEU A 270 -20.32 -51.03 -17.34
N ARG A 271 -21.03 -51.65 -16.39
CA ARG A 271 -21.19 -51.16 -15.01
C ARG A 271 -20.34 -51.98 -14.05
N ALA A 272 -19.67 -51.30 -13.12
CA ALA A 272 -19.09 -51.92 -11.94
C ALA A 272 -20.05 -51.85 -10.75
N HIS A 273 -20.23 -52.97 -10.05
CA HIS A 273 -20.90 -52.99 -8.75
C HIS A 273 -19.91 -52.77 -7.60
N GLU A 274 -20.42 -52.42 -6.43
CA GLU A 274 -19.60 -52.13 -5.23
C GLU A 274 -18.86 -53.36 -4.71
N ASP A 275 -19.47 -54.53 -4.87
CA ASP A 275 -19.00 -55.85 -4.41
C ASP A 275 -17.95 -56.49 -5.35
N GLY A 276 -17.72 -55.91 -6.53
CA GLY A 276 -16.71 -56.43 -7.46
C GLY A 276 -17.24 -56.82 -8.84
N PRO A 277 -18.37 -57.56 -8.96
CA PRO A 277 -18.93 -58.01 -10.21
C PRO A 277 -19.23 -56.89 -11.21
N LEU A 278 -19.30 -57.29 -12.48
CA LEU A 278 -19.64 -56.42 -13.59
C LEU A 278 -21.00 -56.79 -14.18
N SER A 279 -21.69 -55.80 -14.73
CA SER A 279 -22.94 -56.04 -15.48
C SER A 279 -23.05 -55.08 -16.67
N LEU A 280 -24.07 -55.30 -17.51
CA LEU A 280 -24.39 -54.41 -18.62
C LEU A 280 -25.67 -53.63 -18.33
N GLN A 281 -25.65 -52.32 -18.54
CA GLN A 281 -26.78 -51.42 -18.31
C GLN A 281 -27.24 -50.69 -19.56
N VAL A 282 -28.52 -50.34 -19.62
CA VAL A 282 -29.10 -49.61 -20.76
C VAL A 282 -28.73 -48.13 -20.71
N HIS A 283 -28.71 -47.55 -19.52
CA HIS A 283 -28.37 -46.15 -19.29
C HIS A 283 -26.94 -46.02 -18.76
N CYS A 284 -26.28 -44.92 -19.13
CA CYS A 284 -24.95 -44.58 -18.65
C CYS A 284 -25.09 -43.49 -17.59
N HIS A 285 -25.09 -43.89 -16.33
CA HIS A 285 -24.97 -43.03 -15.17
C HIS A 285 -23.52 -43.04 -14.68
N SER A 286 -23.27 -42.53 -13.48
CA SER A 286 -21.93 -42.46 -12.89
C SER A 286 -21.29 -43.84 -12.68
N CYS A 287 -22.07 -44.89 -12.40
CA CYS A 287 -21.57 -46.25 -12.16
C CYS A 287 -21.04 -46.96 -13.42
N GLU A 288 -21.37 -46.44 -14.60
CA GLU A 288 -20.90 -46.91 -15.90
C GLU A 288 -19.69 -46.12 -16.41
N LEU A 289 -19.28 -45.07 -15.68
CA LEU A 289 -18.10 -44.28 -15.99
C LEU A 289 -16.83 -44.87 -15.38
N TRP A 290 -15.77 -44.87 -16.18
CA TRP A 290 -14.46 -45.36 -15.82
C TRP A 290 -13.45 -44.24 -15.96
N THR A 291 -12.57 -44.08 -14.98
CA THR A 291 -11.39 -43.21 -15.10
C THR A 291 -10.24 -44.03 -15.68
N PRO A 292 -9.79 -43.76 -16.92
CA PRO A 292 -8.63 -44.42 -17.49
C PRO A 292 -7.33 -43.84 -16.91
N PHE A 293 -6.34 -44.70 -16.74
CA PHE A 293 -5.01 -44.37 -16.28
C PHE A 293 -4.00 -44.95 -17.26
N PRO A 294 -3.24 -44.12 -17.99
CA PRO A 294 -2.18 -44.61 -18.86
C PRO A 294 -1.04 -45.18 -18.00
N ASN A 295 -0.42 -46.25 -18.47
CA ASN A 295 0.74 -46.88 -17.86
C ASN A 295 1.99 -46.61 -18.73
N ALA A 296 3.18 -46.71 -18.13
CA ALA A 296 4.45 -46.45 -18.82
C ALA A 296 4.75 -47.44 -19.97
N ASP A 297 4.13 -48.61 -19.95
CA ASP A 297 4.25 -49.66 -20.98
C ASP A 297 3.25 -49.51 -22.13
N GLY A 298 2.52 -48.37 -22.19
CA GLY A 298 1.48 -48.10 -23.18
C GLY A 298 0.17 -48.84 -22.93
N SER A 299 0.08 -49.63 -21.85
CA SER A 299 -1.19 -50.20 -21.40
C SER A 299 -2.03 -49.15 -20.65
N TRP A 300 -3.28 -49.50 -20.38
CA TRP A 300 -4.24 -48.69 -19.66
C TRP A 300 -4.81 -49.48 -18.49
N SER A 301 -5.17 -48.77 -17.42
CA SER A 301 -5.94 -49.32 -16.31
C SER A 301 -7.20 -48.50 -16.13
N PHE A 302 -8.32 -49.15 -15.83
CA PHE A 302 -9.63 -48.49 -15.72
C PHE A 302 -10.12 -48.57 -14.28
N ARG A 303 -10.29 -47.42 -13.61
CA ARG A 303 -10.85 -47.34 -12.26
C ARG A 303 -12.34 -47.01 -12.36
N SER A 304 -13.19 -47.82 -11.76
CA SER A 304 -14.63 -47.57 -11.68
C SER A 304 -14.93 -46.36 -10.79
N TYR A 305 -16.17 -45.88 -10.87
CA TYR A 305 -16.73 -44.89 -9.96
C TYR A 305 -16.43 -45.25 -8.50
N ASN A 306 -16.66 -46.50 -8.08
CA ASN A 306 -16.45 -47.00 -6.71
C ASN A 306 -14.97 -47.11 -6.29
N GLY A 307 -14.02 -46.63 -7.08
CA GLY A 307 -12.59 -46.63 -6.77
C GLY A 307 -11.90 -47.98 -6.98
N ARG A 308 -12.60 -48.98 -7.53
CA ARG A 308 -12.06 -50.32 -7.82
C ARG A 308 -11.53 -50.38 -9.26
N TRP A 309 -10.58 -51.25 -9.54
CA TRP A 309 -9.93 -51.38 -10.84
C TRP A 309 -10.52 -52.52 -11.64
N LEU A 310 -10.83 -52.30 -12.92
CA LEU A 310 -11.18 -53.38 -13.85
C LEU A 310 -9.99 -54.35 -13.92
N ALA A 311 -10.25 -55.65 -13.77
CA ALA A 311 -9.24 -56.69 -13.79
C ALA A 311 -9.66 -57.86 -14.67
N GLY A 312 -8.76 -58.28 -15.55
CA GLY A 312 -8.84 -59.58 -16.20
C GLY A 312 -7.95 -60.58 -15.47
N LEU A 313 -8.57 -61.53 -14.76
CA LEU A 313 -7.87 -62.58 -14.02
C LEU A 313 -7.48 -63.80 -14.89
N GLY A 314 -6.45 -64.53 -14.51
CA GLY A 314 -5.95 -65.68 -15.28
C GLY A 314 -6.93 -66.85 -15.44
N ASP A 315 -8.01 -66.89 -14.65
CA ASP A 315 -9.10 -67.87 -14.73
C ASP A 315 -10.17 -67.53 -15.78
N GLY A 316 -10.02 -66.40 -16.50
CA GLY A 316 -10.95 -65.94 -17.51
C GLY A 316 -12.07 -65.05 -16.97
N GLU A 317 -12.15 -64.83 -15.66
CA GLU A 317 -13.10 -63.90 -15.03
C GLU A 317 -12.70 -62.44 -15.30
N VAL A 318 -13.69 -61.58 -15.49
CA VAL A 318 -13.50 -60.13 -15.52
C VAL A 318 -14.32 -59.53 -14.37
N ARG A 319 -13.65 -58.88 -13.42
CA ARG A 319 -14.27 -58.25 -12.25
C ARG A 319 -13.49 -57.03 -11.81
N THR A 320 -13.95 -56.32 -10.78
CA THR A 320 -13.18 -55.22 -10.20
C THR A 320 -12.39 -55.62 -8.94
N GLN A 321 -11.16 -55.14 -8.83
CA GLN A 321 -10.24 -55.37 -7.71
C GLN A 321 -9.99 -54.09 -6.90
N PRO A 322 -9.75 -54.18 -5.59
CA PRO A 322 -9.48 -53.00 -4.77
C PRO A 322 -8.09 -52.39 -5.03
N HIS A 323 -7.15 -53.15 -5.61
CA HIS A 323 -5.78 -52.72 -5.82
C HIS A 323 -5.37 -52.82 -7.29
N LYS A 324 -4.54 -51.89 -7.75
CA LYS A 324 -3.92 -51.91 -9.07
C LYS A 324 -2.71 -52.83 -9.05
N ARG A 325 -2.78 -53.95 -9.76
CA ARG A 325 -1.72 -54.93 -9.97
C ARG A 325 -1.54 -55.11 -11.49
N SER A 326 -1.07 -56.28 -11.92
CA SER A 326 -0.78 -56.57 -13.32
C SER A 326 -2.05 -56.95 -14.12
N SER A 327 -3.00 -57.65 -13.47
CA SER A 327 -4.30 -58.05 -14.04
C SER A 327 -5.21 -56.88 -14.44
N GLU A 328 -4.90 -55.67 -13.97
CA GLU A 328 -5.64 -54.43 -14.25
C GLU A 328 -5.03 -53.66 -15.44
N ARG A 329 -4.11 -54.27 -16.19
CA ARG A 329 -3.50 -53.71 -17.40
C ARG A 329 -4.21 -54.22 -18.64
N PHE A 330 -4.55 -53.29 -19.52
CA PHE A 330 -5.24 -53.55 -20.77
C PHE A 330 -4.57 -52.83 -21.95
N TRP A 331 -4.56 -53.47 -23.10
CA TRP A 331 -4.16 -52.86 -24.37
C TRP A 331 -5.41 -52.63 -25.22
N LEU A 332 -5.47 -51.48 -25.87
CA LEU A 332 -6.60 -51.09 -26.70
C LEU A 332 -6.24 -51.26 -28.16
N ASP A 333 -6.66 -52.38 -28.72
CA ASP A 333 -6.41 -52.69 -30.13
C ASP A 333 -7.51 -52.06 -30.99
N ARG A 334 -7.15 -51.54 -32.17
CA ARG A 334 -8.12 -51.00 -33.14
C ARG A 334 -8.84 -52.17 -33.82
N CYS A 335 -10.17 -52.05 -33.94
CA CYS A 335 -11.05 -53.04 -34.57
C CYS A 335 -11.41 -52.68 -36.01
#